data_AF-A0A820PD02-F1
#
_entry.id   AF-A0A820PD02-F1
#
_cell.length_a   1.000
_cell.length_b   1.000
_cell.length_c   1.000
_cell.angle_alpha   90.00
_cell.angle_beta   90.00
_cell.angle_gamma   90.00
#
_symmetry.space_group_name_H-M   'P 1'
#
loop_
_entity.id
_entity.type
_entity.pdbx_description
1 polymer ?
#
loop_
_entity_poly.entity_id
_entity_poly.type
_entity_poly.pdbx_seq_one_letter_code
_entity_poly.pdbx_strand_id
1 'polypeptide(L)'
;LHPTNTINEELFFSGRLANMSSEKLQQRCEFLINLLELPNREKLIRKLSGGQQRRVSFAIALIHEPKLLILDEPTVGVDPLLRRKIWKHLTEITMTGDRTAIVTTHYIEEARQANIVK
;
A
#
# COMPACT_ATOMS: atom_id res chain seq x y z
N LEU A 1 1.72 11.05 7.79
CA LEU A 1 3.11 10.56 7.88
C LEU A 1 3.88 11.43 8.86
N HIS A 2 4.49 10.85 9.88
CA HIS A 2 5.28 11.62 10.85
C HIS A 2 6.68 11.90 10.26
N PRO A 3 7.11 13.17 10.11
CA PRO A 3 8.32 13.51 9.36
C PRO A 3 9.62 13.05 10.04
N THR A 4 9.58 12.87 11.37
CA THR A 4 10.70 12.43 12.20
C THR A 4 10.84 10.92 12.28
N ASN A 5 9.84 10.15 11.84
CA ASN A 5 9.90 8.70 11.86
C ASN A 5 10.71 8.18 10.67
N THR A 6 11.30 7.00 10.84
CA THR A 6 11.74 6.15 9.72
C THR A 6 10.52 5.49 9.06
N ILE A 7 10.71 4.93 7.85
CA ILE A 7 9.65 4.14 7.21
C ILE A 7 9.23 2.98 8.11
N ASN A 8 10.21 2.28 8.70
CA ASN A 8 9.93 1.15 9.58
C ASN A 8 9.10 1.58 10.78
N GLU A 9 9.49 2.66 11.47
CA GLU A 9 8.76 3.21 12.60
C GLU A 9 7.32 3.61 12.23
N GLU A 10 7.12 4.25 11.07
CA GLU A 10 5.80 4.69 10.63
C GLU A 10 4.85 3.51 10.35
N LEU A 11 5.37 2.45 9.70
CA LEU A 11 4.62 1.23 9.44
C LEU A 11 4.28 0.51 10.76
N PHE A 12 5.26 0.38 11.65
CA PHE A 12 5.05 -0.24 12.95
C PHE A 12 4.04 0.53 13.80
N PHE A 13 4.16 1.85 13.85
CA PHE A 13 3.22 2.72 14.53
C PHE A 13 1.79 2.49 14.03
N SER A 14 1.60 2.52 12.71
CA SER A 14 0.29 2.32 12.08
C SER A 14 -0.30 0.94 12.36
N GLY A 15 0.50 -0.12 12.30
CA GLY A 15 0.04 -1.47 12.62
C GLY A 15 -0.29 -1.67 14.09
N ARG A 16 0.44 -1.02 15.01
CA ARG A 16 0.14 -1.03 16.45
C ARG A 16 -1.16 -0.31 16.76
N LEU A 17 -1.42 0.83 16.12
CA LEU A 17 -2.71 1.52 16.22
C LEU A 17 -3.88 0.64 15.78
N ALA A 18 -3.64 -0.25 14.82
CA ALA A 18 -4.61 -1.24 14.35
C ALA A 18 -4.66 -2.53 15.21
N ASN A 19 -4.04 -2.55 16.39
CA ASN A 19 -3.99 -3.70 17.32
C ASN A 19 -3.38 -4.98 16.72
N MET A 20 -2.44 -4.85 15.79
CA MET A 20 -1.76 -6.01 15.22
C MET A 20 -0.74 -6.62 16.19
N SER A 21 -0.64 -7.95 16.20
CA SER A 21 0.43 -8.65 16.90
C SER A 21 1.80 -8.33 16.30
N SER A 22 2.85 -8.37 17.12
CA SER A 22 4.21 -8.03 16.70
C SER A 22 4.69 -8.90 15.54
N GLU A 23 4.40 -10.20 15.60
CA GLU A 23 4.79 -11.19 14.59
C GLU A 23 4.12 -10.91 13.24
N LYS A 24 2.79 -10.72 13.25
CA LYS A 24 2.02 -10.41 12.05
C LYS A 24 2.45 -9.07 11.45
N LEU A 25 2.69 -8.07 12.30
CA LEU A 25 3.15 -6.75 11.88
C LEU A 25 4.52 -6.82 11.20
N GLN A 26 5.48 -7.55 11.76
CA GLN A 26 6.80 -7.76 11.15
C GLN A 26 6.67 -8.38 9.75
N GLN A 27 5.87 -9.43 9.60
CA GLN A 27 5.62 -10.09 8.31
C GLN A 27 4.98 -9.13 7.30
N ARG A 28 3.97 -8.36 7.73
CA ARG A 28 3.27 -7.39 6.88
C ARG A 28 4.18 -6.23 6.45
N CYS A 29 5.02 -5.71 7.36
CA CYS A 29 6.02 -4.68 7.03
C CYS A 29 6.98 -5.17 5.95
N GLU A 30 7.56 -6.36 6.11
CA GLU A 30 8.49 -6.93 5.14
C GLU A 30 7.83 -7.14 3.78
N PHE A 31 6.61 -7.70 3.77
CA PHE A 31 5.83 -7.87 2.55
C PHE A 31 5.59 -6.54 1.82
N LEU A 32 5.13 -5.50 2.55
CA LEU A 32 4.77 -4.22 1.95
C LEU A 32 5.97 -3.42 1.46
N ILE A 33 7.10 -3.48 2.16
CA ILE A 33 8.37 -2.88 1.72
C ILE A 33 8.76 -3.44 0.35
N ASN A 34 8.66 -4.77 0.18
CA ASN A 34 9.00 -5.45 -1.06
C ASN A 34 7.96 -5.23 -2.16
N LEU A 35 6.66 -5.33 -1.85
CA LEU A 35 5.57 -5.13 -2.81
C LEU A 35 5.60 -3.72 -3.43
N LEU A 36 5.82 -2.70 -2.60
CA LEU A 36 5.76 -1.30 -3.00
C LEU A 36 7.14 -0.73 -3.36
N GLU A 37 8.18 -1.55 -3.35
CA GLU A 37 9.58 -1.17 -3.63
C GLU A 37 9.98 0.08 -2.83
N LEU A 38 9.68 0.07 -1.53
CA LEU A 38 10.02 1.17 -0.63
C LEU A 38 11.54 1.27 -0.49
N PRO A 39 12.09 2.49 -0.32
CA PRO A 39 13.52 2.66 -0.09
C PRO A 39 13.93 2.08 1.27
N ASN A 40 15.21 2.19 1.62
CA ASN A 40 15.75 1.71 2.88
C ASN A 40 14.82 2.05 4.06
N ARG A 41 14.43 1.02 4.83
CA ARG A 41 13.44 1.10 5.91
C ARG A 41 13.85 2.06 7.05
N GLU A 42 15.14 2.32 7.21
CA GLU A 42 15.71 3.27 8.18
C GLU A 42 15.75 4.72 7.67
N LYS A 43 15.32 4.96 6.43
CA LYS A 43 15.27 6.32 5.88
C LYS A 43 14.12 7.10 6.53
N LEU A 44 14.43 8.33 6.97
CA LEU A 44 13.43 9.24 7.52
C LEU A 44 12.39 9.65 6.47
N ILE A 45 11.12 9.72 6.87
CA ILE A 45 10.00 10.15 6.02
C ILE A 45 10.27 11.50 5.35
N ARG A 46 10.79 12.49 6.10
CA ARG A 46 11.09 13.83 5.55
C ARG A 46 12.14 13.84 4.43
N LYS A 47 12.93 12.76 4.28
CA LYS A 47 13.96 12.62 3.23
C LYS A 47 13.44 11.88 1.99
N LEU A 48 12.16 11.51 1.97
CA LEU A 48 11.53 10.82 0.85
C LEU A 48 11.03 11.82 -0.20
N SER A 49 11.11 11.43 -1.48
CA SER A 49 10.43 12.17 -2.54
C SER A 49 8.90 12.07 -2.36
N GLY A 50 8.13 12.95 -2.99
CA GLY A 50 6.66 12.89 -2.92
C GLY A 50 6.10 11.54 -3.36
N GLY A 51 6.65 10.93 -4.42
CA GLY A 51 6.26 9.59 -4.86
C GLY A 51 6.62 8.48 -3.86
N GLN A 52 7.77 8.59 -3.18
CA GLN A 52 8.14 7.67 -2.09
C GLN A 52 7.20 7.82 -0.89
N GLN A 53 6.83 9.06 -0.51
CA GLN A 53 5.86 9.32 0.57
C GLN A 53 4.48 8.73 0.22
N ARG A 54 3.99 8.93 -1.01
CA ARG A 54 2.74 8.32 -1.47
C ARG A 54 2.77 6.79 -1.35
N ARG A 55 3.86 6.13 -1.74
CA ARG A 55 4.01 4.68 -1.58
C ARG A 55 4.04 4.23 -0.12
N VAL A 56 4.66 5.00 0.79
CA VAL A 56 4.58 4.71 2.24
C VAL A 56 3.16 4.88 2.76
N SER A 57 2.44 5.94 2.36
CA SER A 57 1.02 6.12 2.71
C SER A 57 0.18 4.94 2.22
N PHE A 58 0.46 4.42 1.03
CA PHE A 58 -0.23 3.25 0.51
C PHE A 58 0.09 1.99 1.33
N ALA A 59 1.36 1.79 1.73
CA ALA A 59 1.73 0.70 2.62
C ALA A 59 0.94 0.76 3.95
N ILE A 60 0.80 1.95 4.54
CA ILE A 60 0.01 2.17 5.76
C ILE A 60 -1.47 1.79 5.56
N ALA A 61 -2.07 2.16 4.42
CA ALA A 61 -3.44 1.78 4.11
C ALA A 61 -3.63 0.25 4.02
N LEU A 62 -2.59 -0.47 3.58
CA LEU A 62 -2.61 -1.94 3.42
C LEU A 62 -2.21 -2.70 4.70
N ILE A 63 -1.55 -2.07 5.66
CA ILE A 63 -0.82 -2.80 6.72
C ILE A 63 -1.72 -3.67 7.58
N HIS A 64 -2.89 -3.14 7.95
CA HIS A 64 -3.85 -3.74 8.86
C HIS A 64 -4.88 -4.64 8.16
N GLU A 65 -4.69 -4.89 6.85
CA GLU A 65 -5.53 -5.79 6.06
C GLU A 65 -7.04 -5.51 6.16
N PRO A 66 -7.47 -4.27 5.85
CA PRO A 66 -8.87 -3.89 5.97
C PRO A 66 -9.78 -4.72 5.06
N LYS A 67 -11.03 -4.91 5.51
CA LYS A 67 -12.09 -5.53 4.68
C LYS A 67 -12.54 -4.64 3.52
N LEU A 68 -12.39 -3.33 3.65
CA LEU A 68 -12.72 -2.35 2.62
C LEU A 68 -11.54 -1.41 2.41
N LEU A 69 -11.05 -1.36 1.18
CA LEU A 69 -10.05 -0.39 0.72
C LEU A 69 -10.72 0.60 -0.22
N ILE A 70 -10.48 1.90 0.02
CA ILE A 70 -10.85 2.97 -0.90
C ILE A 70 -9.55 3.67 -1.25
N LEU A 71 -9.19 3.63 -2.53
CA LEU A 71 -7.91 4.10 -3.03
C LEU A 71 -8.15 5.14 -4.11
N ASP A 72 -7.68 6.37 -3.86
CA ASP A 72 -7.77 7.45 -4.82
C ASP A 72 -6.48 7.54 -5.64
N GLU A 73 -6.53 7.20 -6.92
CA GLU A 73 -5.39 7.25 -7.85
C GLU A 73 -4.08 6.63 -7.30
N PRO A 74 -4.10 5.41 -6.72
CA PRO A 74 -3.00 4.87 -5.90
C PRO A 74 -1.71 4.58 -6.68
N THR A 75 -1.79 4.46 -8.01
CA THR A 75 -0.70 4.07 -8.92
C THR A 75 -0.24 5.22 -9.81
N VAL A 76 -0.71 6.44 -9.57
CA VAL A 76 -0.36 7.61 -10.40
C VAL A 76 1.08 8.02 -10.20
N GLY A 77 1.81 8.13 -11.32
CA GLY A 77 3.25 8.41 -11.31
C GLY A 77 4.11 7.22 -10.90
N VAL A 78 3.52 6.03 -10.70
CA VAL A 78 4.23 4.76 -10.52
C VAL A 78 4.59 4.18 -11.88
N ASP A 79 5.77 3.59 -12.01
CA ASP A 79 6.21 2.95 -13.24
C ASP A 79 5.31 1.75 -13.62
N PRO A 80 5.28 1.35 -14.90
CA PRO A 80 4.37 0.30 -15.36
C PRO A 80 4.55 -1.06 -14.69
N LEU A 81 5.78 -1.41 -14.27
CA LEU A 81 6.04 -2.73 -13.67
C LEU A 81 5.50 -2.79 -12.25
N LEU A 82 5.80 -1.78 -11.43
CA LEU A 82 5.31 -1.71 -10.06
C LEU A 82 3.79 -1.57 -10.00
N ARG A 83 3.19 -0.80 -10.92
CA ARG A 83 1.73 -0.72 -11.09
C ARG A 83 1.09 -2.10 -11.28
N ARG A 84 1.65 -2.93 -12.18
CA ARG A 84 1.14 -4.30 -12.39
C ARG A 84 1.24 -5.16 -11.14
N LYS A 85 2.32 -5.05 -10.36
CA LYS A 85 2.48 -5.77 -9.08
C LYS A 85 1.41 -5.37 -8.08
N ILE A 86 1.15 -4.06 -7.96
CA ILE A 86 0.11 -3.50 -7.09
C ILE A 86 -1.27 -4.05 -7.48
N TRP A 87 -1.63 -3.94 -8.76
CA TRP A 87 -2.94 -4.40 -9.25
C TRP A 87 -3.14 -5.91 -9.11
N LYS A 88 -2.09 -6.69 -9.37
CA LYS A 88 -2.10 -8.13 -9.12
C LYS A 88 -2.40 -8.42 -7.64
N HIS A 89 -1.72 -7.75 -6.72
CA HIS A 89 -1.97 -7.93 -5.29
C HIS A 89 -3.39 -7.52 -4.89
N LEU A 90 -3.89 -6.37 -5.36
CA LEU A 90 -5.25 -5.91 -5.08
C LEU A 90 -6.30 -6.90 -5.59
N THR A 91 -6.08 -7.48 -6.77
CA THR A 91 -6.96 -8.52 -7.33
C THR A 91 -6.92 -9.79 -6.49
N GLU A 92 -5.72 -10.26 -6.13
CA GLU A 92 -5.55 -11.48 -5.32
C GLU A 92 -6.26 -11.39 -3.97
N ILE A 93 -6.17 -10.24 -3.27
CA ILE A 93 -6.79 -10.09 -1.95
C ILE A 93 -8.32 -9.99 -2.01
N THR A 94 -8.92 -9.63 -3.15
CA THR A 94 -10.38 -9.56 -3.31
C THR A 94 -10.97 -10.87 -3.81
N MET A 95 -10.17 -11.77 -4.38
CA MET A 95 -10.65 -13.04 -4.96
C MET A 95 -11.37 -13.96 -3.96
N THR A 96 -11.05 -13.91 -2.67
CA THR A 96 -11.74 -14.75 -1.66
C THR A 96 -13.13 -14.23 -1.31
N GLY A 97 -13.45 -12.98 -1.66
CA GLY A 97 -14.70 -12.31 -1.29
C GLY A 97 -14.70 -11.67 0.10
N ASP A 98 -13.67 -11.89 0.92
CA ASP A 98 -13.59 -11.34 2.28
C ASP A 98 -13.16 -9.86 2.32
N ARG A 99 -12.66 -9.35 1.19
CA ARG A 99 -12.16 -7.99 1.05
C ARG A 99 -12.67 -7.35 -0.24
N THR A 100 -12.87 -6.04 -0.19
CA THR A 100 -13.30 -5.22 -1.32
C THR A 100 -12.35 -4.05 -1.49
N ALA A 101 -11.98 -3.74 -2.74
CA ALA A 101 -11.22 -2.56 -3.09
C ALA A 101 -12.02 -1.70 -4.07
N ILE A 102 -12.19 -0.42 -3.74
CA ILE A 102 -12.73 0.62 -4.62
C ILE A 102 -11.55 1.49 -5.01
N VAL A 103 -11.32 1.64 -6.32
CA VAL A 103 -10.16 2.35 -6.85
C VAL A 103 -10.63 3.39 -7.87
N THR A 104 -10.18 4.63 -7.74
CA THR A 104 -10.28 5.63 -8.81
C THR A 104 -9.01 5.58 -9.65
N THR A 105 -9.16 5.70 -10.97
CA THR A 105 -8.02 5.71 -11.89
C THR A 105 -8.39 6.41 -13.19
N HIS A 106 -7.43 7.12 -13.78
CA HIS A 106 -7.52 7.64 -15.14
C HIS A 106 -6.91 6.68 -16.19
N TYR A 107 -6.39 5.53 -15.78
CA TYR A 107 -5.80 4.55 -16.68
C TYR A 107 -6.82 3.48 -17.07
N ILE A 108 -7.20 3.43 -18.36
CA ILE A 108 -8.14 2.44 -18.89
C ILE A 108 -7.65 0.99 -18.64
N GLU A 109 -6.35 0.74 -18.78
CA GLU A 109 -5.76 -0.59 -18.52
C GLU A 109 -5.88 -1.05 -17.06
N GLU A 110 -6.00 -0.10 -16.13
CA GLU A 110 -6.27 -0.40 -14.72
C GLU A 110 -7.75 -0.73 -14.53
N ALA A 111 -8.65 0.08 -15.09
CA ALA A 111 -10.09 -0.17 -15.04
C ALA A 111 -10.47 -1.54 -15.62
N ARG A 112 -9.78 -2.00 -16.68
CA ARG A 112 -9.99 -3.33 -17.29
C ARG A 112 -9.71 -4.52 -16.35
N GLN A 113 -8.94 -4.31 -15.29
CA GLN A 113 -8.66 -5.36 -14.30
C GLN A 113 -9.74 -5.43 -13.20
N ALA A 114 -10.61 -4.42 -13.10
CA ALA A 114 -11.66 -4.38 -12.09
C ALA A 114 -12.81 -5.33 -12.42
N ASN A 115 -13.46 -5.87 -11.38
CA ASN A 115 -14.67 -6.68 -11.56
C ASN A 115 -15.84 -5.86 -12.10
N ILE A 116 -15.92 -4.57 -11.75
CA ILE A 116 -16.96 -3.63 -12.14
C ILE A 116 -16.32 -2.26 -12.41
N VAL A 117 -16.73 -1.60 -13.49
CA VAL A 117 -16.34 -0.21 -13.83
C VAL A 117 -17.60 0.65 -13.86
N LYS A 118 -17.55 1.83 -13.24
CA LYS A 118 -18.64 2.81 -13.18
C LYS A 118 -18.16 4.19 -13.58
#